data_AF-D6SV08-F1
#
_entry.id   AF-D6SV08-F1
#
_cell.length_a   1.000
_cell.length_b   1.000
_cell.length_c   1.000
_cell.angle_alpha   90.00
_cell.angle_beta   90.00
_cell.angle_gamma   90.00
#
_symmetry.space_group_name_H-M   'P 1'
#
loop_
_entity.id
_entity.type
_entity.pdbx_description
1 polymer ?
#
loop_
_entity_poly.entity_id
_entity_poly.type
_entity_poly.pdbx_seq_one_letter_code
_entity_poly.pdbx_strand_id
1 'polypeptide(L)'
;MEELPEEYKIDPAEAFDAGAVTVEDAGEAYAKVETILDGAQNADELELEDLFEWSIADTAENILDAKEEATVTGAASVGLADDEYASVEQAEALLELDNFDGVYNLSDSAENILAEEAQEVVAAAEEVSVTDAVTVADATALSELENFDGVYSLEDTIENLLTNKASEVLIINDAQEANVDGVATIAQIQDYQDRGYDNLNTYNLEDTAENYIEEGDSELVQGAESYAVSEPMTVAEYNDMVDEGFEDFEYELADTLDNLVAAEEGVVGDAGEYNLTDEADAFEALPAAEAMDADMFAVFDNATNRADYTYSLEDSLENLVGLDEGVVGNADSYTLTDDAAAFEGLTVEDILSQEEADMLSGAANTDDYTYSLEDEADAFFSNGAVEEDLVDLLDDPDSITVTTATTQEQRDALDAINDNVDYEGGLEGKTFTLTEDDATLTQDFSNGVDPDDVFLTGANDTINAGTNLGDDVYIEDPSTDDNDQLNAVLGNDNPAPTLINIETIQIRSINDNAELDMVNIDGTNLVMINPASSRDLTFSNFDHTYSLTTRNLTRL
;
A
#
# COMPACT_ATOMS: atom_id res chain seq x y z
N MET A 1 -69.13 -9.34 11.95
CA MET A 1 -70.33 -8.69 11.40
C MET A 1 -71.53 -9.60 11.60
N GLU A 2 -72.66 -9.05 12.06
CA GLU A 2 -73.96 -9.70 11.84
C GLU A 2 -74.20 -9.83 10.32
N GLU A 3 -74.81 -10.93 9.87
CA GLU A 3 -75.20 -11.10 8.46
C GLU A 3 -76.10 -9.94 8.03
N LEU A 4 -75.68 -9.17 7.02
CA LEU A 4 -76.52 -8.15 6.40
C LEU A 4 -77.74 -8.83 5.73
N PRO A 5 -78.94 -8.23 5.81
CA PRO A 5 -80.13 -8.75 5.10
C PRO A 5 -79.90 -8.79 3.58
N GLU A 6 -80.55 -9.73 2.88
CA GLU A 6 -80.48 -9.83 1.40
C GLU A 6 -80.94 -8.56 0.67
N GLU A 7 -81.77 -7.73 1.31
CA GLU A 7 -82.23 -6.45 0.78
C GLU A 7 -82.22 -5.37 1.88
N TYR A 8 -81.45 -4.30 1.69
CA TYR A 8 -81.45 -3.13 2.57
C TYR A 8 -81.29 -1.84 1.77
N LYS A 9 -81.58 -0.71 2.43
CA LYS A 9 -81.37 0.65 1.93
C LYS A 9 -80.63 1.44 2.99
N ILE A 10 -79.71 2.28 2.56
CA ILE A 10 -78.99 3.22 3.43
C ILE A 10 -79.80 4.52 3.49
N ASP A 11 -79.90 5.11 4.68
CA ASP A 11 -80.48 6.43 4.86
C ASP A 11 -79.37 7.47 4.73
N PRO A 12 -79.33 8.28 3.66
CA PRO A 12 -78.26 9.26 3.45
C PRO A 12 -78.44 10.54 4.27
N ALA A 13 -79.43 10.59 5.17
CA ALA A 13 -79.72 11.79 5.94
C ALA A 13 -78.67 12.11 7.03
N GLU A 14 -77.85 11.15 7.43
CA GLU A 14 -76.82 11.28 8.46
C GLU A 14 -75.60 10.45 8.07
N ALA A 15 -74.47 11.11 7.82
CA ALA A 15 -73.19 10.45 7.60
C ALA A 15 -72.71 9.80 8.90
N PHE A 16 -71.99 8.68 8.77
CA PHE A 16 -71.29 8.08 9.88
C PHE A 16 -69.92 8.75 10.04
N ASP A 17 -69.72 9.41 11.18
CA ASP A 17 -68.44 9.99 11.58
C ASP A 17 -67.66 8.99 12.46
N ALA A 18 -66.53 8.52 11.95
CA ALA A 18 -65.63 7.61 12.66
C ALA A 18 -64.72 8.33 13.67
N GLY A 19 -64.63 9.66 13.61
CA GLY A 19 -63.64 10.44 14.34
C GLY A 19 -62.21 10.23 13.84
N ALA A 20 -61.24 10.55 14.70
CA ALA A 20 -59.83 10.28 14.45
C ALA A 20 -59.52 8.79 14.61
N VAL A 21 -58.96 8.19 13.58
CA VAL A 21 -58.59 6.77 13.49
C VAL A 21 -57.20 6.62 12.86
N THR A 22 -56.57 5.46 13.03
CA THR A 22 -55.31 5.14 12.34
C THR A 22 -55.56 4.91 10.85
N VAL A 23 -54.51 4.95 10.03
CA VAL A 23 -54.56 4.60 8.60
C VAL A 23 -55.08 3.17 8.42
N GLU A 24 -54.61 2.23 9.25
CA GLU A 24 -55.05 0.83 9.22
C GLU A 24 -56.56 0.69 9.52
N ASP A 25 -57.02 1.29 10.61
CA ASP A 25 -58.43 1.24 11.01
C ASP A 25 -59.34 1.94 10.00
N ALA A 26 -58.88 3.06 9.43
CA ALA A 26 -59.58 3.78 8.36
C ALA A 26 -59.71 2.90 7.11
N GLY A 27 -58.64 2.20 6.71
CA GLY A 27 -58.65 1.31 5.55
C GLY A 27 -59.60 0.13 5.74
N GLU A 28 -59.62 -0.47 6.94
CA GLU A 28 -60.59 -1.49 7.29
C GLU A 28 -62.03 -0.97 7.26
N ALA A 29 -62.28 0.21 7.82
CA ALA A 29 -63.59 0.84 7.84
C ALA A 29 -64.06 1.17 6.42
N TYR A 30 -63.18 1.73 5.60
CA TYR A 30 -63.44 2.05 4.20
C TYR A 30 -63.88 0.82 3.40
N ALA A 31 -63.12 -0.29 3.46
CA ALA A 31 -63.48 -1.53 2.77
C ALA A 31 -64.82 -2.14 3.24
N LYS A 32 -65.13 -1.99 4.54
CA LYS A 32 -66.42 -2.41 5.10
C LYS A 32 -67.56 -1.53 4.58
N VAL A 33 -67.37 -0.22 4.51
CA VAL A 33 -68.35 0.73 3.98
C VAL A 33 -68.60 0.48 2.49
N GLU A 34 -67.55 0.26 1.68
CA GLU A 34 -67.70 -0.11 0.27
C GLU A 34 -68.55 -1.39 0.09
N THR A 35 -68.26 -2.43 0.88
CA THR A 35 -69.05 -3.68 0.86
C THR A 35 -70.51 -3.43 1.22
N ILE A 36 -70.79 -2.51 2.15
CA ILE A 36 -72.14 -2.11 2.54
C ILE A 36 -72.82 -1.29 1.43
N LEU A 37 -72.10 -0.44 0.71
CA LEU A 37 -72.66 0.35 -0.40
C LEU A 37 -73.03 -0.54 -1.58
N ASP A 38 -72.17 -1.50 -1.95
CA ASP A 38 -72.39 -2.42 -3.07
C ASP A 38 -73.65 -3.29 -2.91
N GLY A 39 -74.00 -3.66 -1.68
CA GLY A 39 -75.20 -4.45 -1.38
C GLY A 39 -76.49 -3.63 -1.24
N ALA A 40 -76.41 -2.29 -1.22
CA ALA A 40 -77.55 -1.42 -0.96
C ALA A 40 -78.45 -1.26 -2.19
N GLN A 41 -79.78 -1.28 -1.99
CA GLN A 41 -80.78 -1.08 -3.05
C GLN A 41 -81.39 0.33 -3.02
N ASN A 42 -80.53 1.34 -2.95
CA ASN A 42 -80.94 2.74 -2.99
C ASN A 42 -81.49 3.11 -4.39
N ALA A 43 -82.45 4.03 -4.42
CA ALA A 43 -83.07 4.46 -5.68
C ALA A 43 -82.19 5.47 -6.45
N ASP A 44 -81.36 6.20 -5.69
CA ASP A 44 -80.37 7.15 -6.17
C ASP A 44 -78.97 6.57 -5.89
N GLU A 45 -77.98 6.98 -6.68
CA GLU A 45 -76.57 6.63 -6.49
C GLU A 45 -76.06 7.26 -5.19
N LEU A 46 -75.35 6.48 -4.39
CA LEU A 46 -74.79 6.92 -3.11
C LEU A 46 -73.28 7.05 -3.26
N GLU A 47 -72.73 8.18 -2.86
CA GLU A 47 -71.29 8.41 -2.84
C GLU A 47 -70.76 8.15 -1.42
N LEU A 48 -69.61 7.49 -1.30
CA LEU A 48 -69.03 7.10 0.00
C LEU A 48 -68.71 8.33 0.85
N GLU A 49 -68.21 9.40 0.22
CA GLU A 49 -67.86 10.68 0.86
C GLU A 49 -69.06 11.42 1.46
N ASP A 50 -70.29 11.14 1.00
CA ASP A 50 -71.51 11.71 1.59
C ASP A 50 -71.99 10.95 2.84
N LEU A 51 -71.45 9.75 3.08
CA LEU A 51 -71.98 8.77 4.03
C LEU A 51 -71.00 8.37 5.12
N PHE A 52 -69.71 8.59 4.89
CA PHE A 52 -68.64 8.20 5.78
C PHE A 52 -67.61 9.33 5.88
N GLU A 53 -67.45 9.85 7.10
CA GLU A 53 -66.48 10.89 7.43
C GLU A 53 -65.50 10.33 8.47
N TRP A 54 -64.22 10.62 8.30
CA TRP A 54 -63.17 10.21 9.23
C TRP A 54 -62.00 11.19 9.15
N SER A 55 -61.20 11.22 10.21
CA SER A 55 -59.90 11.89 10.22
C SER A 55 -58.81 10.89 10.56
N ILE A 56 -57.58 11.14 10.12
CA ILE A 56 -56.43 10.30 10.42
C ILE A 56 -55.60 10.93 11.52
N ALA A 57 -55.25 10.14 12.53
CA ALA A 57 -54.24 10.45 13.54
C ALA A 57 -53.35 9.20 13.66
N ASP A 58 -52.14 9.27 13.09
CA ASP A 58 -51.22 8.13 12.99
C ASP A 58 -49.76 8.64 12.93
N THR A 59 -48.80 7.74 12.76
CA THR A 59 -47.39 8.08 12.52
C THR A 59 -47.20 8.73 11.15
N ALA A 60 -46.17 9.56 11.00
CA ALA A 60 -45.81 10.18 9.73
C ALA A 60 -45.55 9.13 8.64
N GLU A 61 -44.85 8.04 8.99
CA GLU A 61 -44.53 6.94 8.09
C GLU A 61 -45.81 6.27 7.53
N ASN A 62 -46.75 5.87 8.40
CA ASN A 62 -47.99 5.23 7.98
C ASN A 62 -48.84 6.11 7.06
N ILE A 63 -48.89 7.42 7.33
CA ILE A 63 -49.62 8.39 6.52
C ILE A 63 -48.98 8.53 5.14
N LEU A 64 -47.65 8.69 5.11
CA LEU A 64 -46.91 8.92 3.86
C LEU A 64 -46.87 7.66 2.98
N ASP A 65 -46.82 6.48 3.57
CA ASP A 65 -46.93 5.21 2.85
C ASP A 65 -48.30 5.04 2.17
N ALA A 66 -49.36 5.56 2.79
CA ALA A 66 -50.73 5.49 2.29
C ALA A 66 -51.19 6.78 1.59
N LYS A 67 -50.30 7.74 1.30
CA LYS A 67 -50.67 9.10 0.85
C LYS A 67 -51.47 9.18 -0.45
N GLU A 68 -51.37 8.17 -1.32
CA GLU A 68 -52.12 8.07 -2.57
C GLU A 68 -53.40 7.23 -2.45
N GLU A 69 -53.60 6.55 -1.32
CA GLU A 69 -54.73 5.66 -1.10
C GLU A 69 -55.98 6.46 -0.71
N ALA A 70 -57.15 5.98 -1.15
CA ALA A 70 -58.43 6.63 -0.87
C ALA A 70 -58.72 6.79 0.63
N THR A 71 -58.10 5.94 1.46
CA THR A 71 -58.14 6.03 2.91
C THR A 71 -57.54 7.34 3.44
N VAL A 72 -56.43 7.82 2.86
CA VAL A 72 -55.80 9.10 3.24
C VAL A 72 -56.37 10.26 2.45
N THR A 73 -56.49 10.13 1.12
CA THR A 73 -56.96 11.25 0.28
C THR A 73 -58.44 11.59 0.51
N GLY A 74 -59.23 10.63 1.00
CA GLY A 74 -60.64 10.82 1.33
C GLY A 74 -60.90 11.28 2.77
N ALA A 75 -59.88 11.28 3.63
CA ALA A 75 -60.01 11.72 5.02
C ALA A 75 -60.32 13.22 5.10
N ALA A 76 -61.18 13.60 6.03
CA ALA A 76 -61.54 15.00 6.28
C ALA A 76 -60.36 15.83 6.79
N SER A 77 -59.45 15.19 7.53
CA SER A 77 -58.20 15.75 8.03
C SER A 77 -57.18 14.63 8.26
N VAL A 78 -55.91 14.95 8.08
CA VAL A 78 -54.78 14.07 8.38
C VAL A 78 -53.87 14.81 9.35
N GLY A 79 -53.48 14.15 10.43
CA GLY A 79 -52.58 14.70 11.44
C GLY A 79 -51.73 13.60 12.05
N LEU A 80 -50.66 13.99 12.74
CA LEU A 80 -49.90 13.06 13.55
C LEU A 80 -50.70 12.68 14.81
N ALA A 81 -50.54 11.44 15.27
CA ALA A 81 -51.07 11.07 16.58
C ALA A 81 -50.34 11.82 17.70
N ASP A 82 -50.98 11.93 18.87
CA ASP A 82 -50.35 12.52 20.05
C ASP A 82 -49.02 11.80 20.36
N ASP A 83 -47.99 12.57 20.72
CA ASP A 83 -46.62 12.10 21.02
C ASP A 83 -45.85 11.49 19.82
N GLU A 84 -46.38 11.58 18.59
CA GLU A 84 -45.64 11.21 17.37
C GLU A 84 -44.84 12.38 16.81
N TYR A 85 -43.68 12.05 16.24
CA TYR A 85 -42.75 13.00 15.63
C TYR A 85 -42.56 12.64 14.15
N ALA A 86 -42.29 13.65 13.34
CA ALA A 86 -41.84 13.49 11.97
C ALA A 86 -40.35 13.86 11.86
N SER A 87 -39.63 13.24 10.93
CA SER A 87 -38.37 13.79 10.44
C SER A 87 -38.64 15.08 9.63
N VAL A 88 -37.60 15.87 9.35
CA VAL A 88 -37.73 17.08 8.53
C VAL A 88 -38.31 16.74 7.15
N GLU A 89 -37.77 15.69 6.50
CA GLU A 89 -38.25 15.22 5.19
C GLU A 89 -39.71 14.75 5.24
N GLN A 90 -40.09 14.05 6.30
CA GLN A 90 -41.47 13.60 6.48
C GLN A 90 -42.43 14.78 6.68
N ALA A 91 -42.06 15.78 7.47
CA ALA A 91 -42.88 16.97 7.68
C ALA A 91 -43.06 17.77 6.38
N GLU A 92 -42.01 17.92 5.57
CA GLU A 92 -42.12 18.50 4.22
C GLU A 92 -43.15 17.76 3.36
N ALA A 93 -43.06 16.43 3.31
CA ALA A 93 -43.99 15.61 2.53
C ALA A 93 -45.43 15.65 3.06
N LEU A 94 -45.63 15.75 4.38
CA LEU A 94 -46.95 15.91 4.99
C LEU A 94 -47.58 17.26 4.63
N LEU A 95 -46.78 18.33 4.62
CA LEU A 95 -47.23 19.67 4.23
C LEU A 95 -47.67 19.78 2.76
N GLU A 96 -47.29 18.81 1.91
CA GLU A 96 -47.80 18.71 0.53
C GLU A 96 -49.22 18.14 0.44
N LEU A 97 -49.73 17.49 1.50
CA LEU A 97 -51.09 16.94 1.52
C LEU A 97 -52.12 18.05 1.73
N ASP A 98 -53.07 18.16 0.80
CA ASP A 98 -54.14 19.18 0.84
C ASP A 98 -55.01 19.09 2.11
N ASN A 99 -55.07 17.91 2.74
CA ASN A 99 -55.89 17.63 3.94
C ASN A 99 -55.06 17.46 5.22
N PHE A 100 -53.77 17.78 5.22
CA PHE A 100 -52.98 17.81 6.45
C PHE A 100 -53.41 18.98 7.35
N ASP A 101 -53.49 18.75 8.67
CA ASP A 101 -53.95 19.76 9.63
C ASP A 101 -52.91 20.85 9.93
N GLY A 102 -51.65 20.62 9.52
CA GLY A 102 -50.54 21.55 9.64
C GLY A 102 -49.85 21.53 11.00
N VAL A 103 -50.16 20.57 11.88
CA VAL A 103 -49.57 20.44 13.22
C VAL A 103 -48.63 19.23 13.24
N TYR A 104 -47.39 19.45 13.69
CA TYR A 104 -46.38 18.40 13.81
C TYR A 104 -45.30 18.77 14.81
N ASN A 105 -44.69 17.74 15.39
CA ASN A 105 -43.43 17.81 16.14
C ASN A 105 -42.31 17.20 15.29
N LEU A 106 -41.08 17.68 15.49
CA LEU A 106 -39.90 17.19 14.78
C LEU A 106 -38.96 16.40 15.69
N SER A 107 -38.49 15.27 15.19
CA SER A 107 -37.39 14.51 15.76
C SER A 107 -36.52 14.01 14.62
N ASP A 108 -35.30 14.53 14.54
CA ASP A 108 -34.35 14.23 13.46
C ASP A 108 -32.91 14.47 13.95
N SER A 109 -31.92 14.20 13.11
CA SER A 109 -30.53 14.56 13.38
C SER A 109 -30.37 16.08 13.47
N ALA A 110 -29.39 16.55 14.26
CA ALA A 110 -29.07 17.97 14.36
C ALA A 110 -28.64 18.56 13.01
N GLU A 111 -27.96 17.78 12.16
CA GLU A 111 -27.59 18.20 10.80
C GLU A 111 -28.83 18.57 9.97
N ASN A 112 -29.86 17.72 9.98
CA ASN A 112 -31.10 17.97 9.25
C ASN A 112 -31.90 19.14 9.84
N ILE A 113 -31.97 19.25 11.17
CA ILE A 113 -32.70 20.33 11.85
C ILE A 113 -32.05 21.69 11.62
N LEU A 114 -30.71 21.75 11.60
CA LEU A 114 -29.96 23.00 11.45
C LEU A 114 -29.70 23.37 9.99
N ALA A 115 -30.10 22.54 9.03
CA ALA A 115 -29.95 22.79 7.61
C ALA A 115 -30.67 24.08 7.17
N GLU A 116 -30.08 24.83 6.22
CA GLU A 116 -30.62 26.14 5.79
C GLU A 116 -31.99 25.99 5.12
N GLU A 117 -32.18 24.91 4.37
CA GLU A 117 -33.42 24.52 3.70
C GLU A 117 -34.54 24.15 4.67
N ALA A 118 -34.20 23.61 5.85
CA ALA A 118 -35.16 23.13 6.83
C ALA A 118 -35.78 24.26 7.67
N GLN A 119 -35.25 25.49 7.60
CA GLN A 119 -35.63 26.60 8.48
C GLN A 119 -37.14 26.90 8.52
N GLU A 120 -37.83 26.82 7.38
CA GLU A 120 -39.28 27.09 7.33
C GLU A 120 -40.08 25.99 8.04
N VAL A 121 -39.69 24.73 7.84
CA VAL A 121 -40.35 23.55 8.41
C VAL A 121 -40.07 23.46 9.91
N VAL A 122 -38.82 23.70 10.32
CA VAL A 122 -38.39 23.71 11.72
C VAL A 122 -39.06 24.83 12.50
N ALA A 123 -39.15 26.04 11.93
CA ALA A 123 -39.81 27.17 12.60
C ALA A 123 -41.33 27.01 12.75
N ALA A 124 -41.96 26.15 11.95
CA ALA A 124 -43.39 25.88 11.99
C ALA A 124 -43.77 24.68 12.88
N ALA A 125 -42.81 23.83 13.27
CA ALA A 125 -43.03 22.72 14.19
C ALA A 125 -43.43 23.21 15.60
N GLU A 126 -44.29 22.47 16.30
CA GLU A 126 -44.66 22.80 17.68
C GLU A 126 -43.52 22.54 18.68
N GLU A 127 -42.79 21.45 18.46
CA GLU A 127 -41.63 21.05 19.24
C GLU A 127 -40.55 20.45 18.32
N VAL A 128 -39.28 20.67 18.66
CA VAL A 128 -38.12 20.13 17.98
C VAL A 128 -37.27 19.37 19.00
N SER A 129 -36.93 18.14 18.67
CA SER A 129 -36.02 17.28 19.43
C SER A 129 -34.94 16.74 18.49
N VAL A 130 -33.80 16.32 19.04
CA VAL A 130 -32.71 15.68 18.28
C VAL A 130 -32.62 14.19 18.61
N THR A 131 -32.32 13.37 17.61
CA THR A 131 -32.21 11.90 17.78
C THR A 131 -30.83 11.42 18.21
N ASP A 132 -29.79 12.15 17.82
CA ASP A 132 -28.39 11.77 18.00
C ASP A 132 -27.67 12.73 18.96
N ALA A 133 -26.50 12.31 19.46
CA ALA A 133 -25.61 13.20 20.17
C ALA A 133 -25.16 14.33 19.24
N VAL A 134 -24.93 15.51 19.82
CA VAL A 134 -24.62 16.73 19.07
C VAL A 134 -23.29 17.33 19.51
N THR A 135 -22.65 18.09 18.64
CA THR A 135 -21.47 18.87 19.04
C THR A 135 -21.87 20.04 19.94
N VAL A 136 -20.90 20.63 20.67
CA VAL A 136 -21.14 21.84 21.48
C VAL A 136 -21.61 23.00 20.58
N ALA A 137 -21.12 23.06 19.34
CA ALA A 137 -21.52 24.06 18.37
C ALA A 137 -22.99 23.88 17.93
N ASP A 138 -23.39 22.64 17.63
CA ASP A 138 -24.76 22.33 17.21
C ASP A 138 -25.76 22.54 18.35
N ALA A 139 -25.43 22.08 19.57
CA ALA A 139 -26.24 22.37 20.76
C ALA A 139 -26.41 23.88 21.01
N THR A 140 -25.36 24.66 20.76
CA THR A 140 -25.46 26.13 20.83
C THR A 140 -26.47 26.65 19.80
N ALA A 141 -26.43 26.17 18.56
CA ALA A 141 -27.37 26.59 17.52
C ALA A 141 -28.81 26.14 17.81
N LEU A 142 -29.00 24.90 18.27
CA LEU A 142 -30.30 24.36 18.71
C LEU A 142 -30.90 25.19 19.84
N SER A 143 -30.07 25.67 20.78
CA SER A 143 -30.54 26.52 21.89
C SER A 143 -31.09 27.89 21.44
N GLU A 144 -30.84 28.31 20.20
CA GLU A 144 -31.42 29.52 19.61
C GLU A 144 -32.83 29.31 19.05
N LEU A 145 -33.27 28.05 18.87
CA LEU A 145 -34.62 27.70 18.43
C LEU A 145 -35.61 27.86 19.59
N GLU A 146 -36.68 28.62 19.37
CA GLU A 146 -37.69 28.87 20.41
C GLU A 146 -38.54 27.63 20.76
N ASN A 147 -38.57 26.64 19.86
CA ASN A 147 -39.35 25.41 19.95
C ASN A 147 -38.50 24.15 20.21
N PHE A 148 -37.22 24.30 20.53
CA PHE A 148 -36.39 23.17 20.94
C PHE A 148 -36.77 22.70 22.36
N ASP A 149 -36.90 21.39 22.55
CA ASP A 149 -37.32 20.77 23.82
C ASP A 149 -36.27 20.94 24.95
N GLY A 150 -35.04 21.28 24.57
CA GLY A 150 -33.91 21.50 25.47
C GLY A 150 -33.20 20.22 25.92
N VAL A 151 -33.48 19.09 25.27
CA VAL A 151 -32.91 17.78 25.62
C VAL A 151 -31.92 17.36 24.55
N TYR A 152 -30.67 17.07 24.96
CA TYR A 152 -29.60 16.61 24.09
C TYR A 152 -28.50 15.91 24.88
N SER A 153 -27.77 15.03 24.21
CA SER A 153 -26.48 14.48 24.62
C SER A 153 -25.38 15.13 23.80
N LEU A 154 -24.18 15.28 24.37
CA LEU A 154 -23.02 15.82 23.66
C LEU A 154 -22.08 14.70 23.21
N GLU A 155 -21.55 14.82 22.00
CA GLU A 155 -20.40 14.07 21.50
C GLU A 155 -19.50 15.06 20.78
N ASP A 156 -18.34 15.34 21.36
CA ASP A 156 -17.40 16.35 20.85
C ASP A 156 -15.98 16.07 21.36
N THR A 157 -14.99 16.70 20.75
CA THR A 157 -13.60 16.62 21.22
C THR A 157 -13.46 17.20 22.63
N ILE A 158 -12.53 16.67 23.42
CA ILE A 158 -12.29 17.17 24.78
C ILE A 158 -11.89 18.67 24.79
N GLU A 159 -11.23 19.17 23.74
CA GLU A 159 -10.91 20.60 23.63
C GLU A 159 -12.18 21.48 23.57
N ASN A 160 -13.19 21.05 22.82
CA ASN A 160 -14.47 21.76 22.73
C ASN A 160 -15.29 21.64 24.01
N LEU A 161 -15.26 20.47 24.66
CA LEU A 161 -15.87 20.25 25.98
C LEU A 161 -15.18 21.02 27.11
N LEU A 162 -13.92 21.43 26.91
CA LEU A 162 -13.16 22.29 27.81
C LEU A 162 -13.16 23.78 27.37
N THR A 163 -14.11 24.19 26.52
CA THR A 163 -14.29 25.61 26.18
C THR A 163 -14.50 26.51 27.41
N ASN A 164 -14.05 27.76 27.30
CA ASN A 164 -14.23 28.79 28.33
C ASN A 164 -15.29 29.84 27.94
N LYS A 165 -15.97 29.66 26.81
CA LYS A 165 -16.99 30.59 26.35
C LYS A 165 -18.25 30.39 27.18
N ALA A 166 -18.68 31.46 27.85
CA ALA A 166 -19.75 31.38 28.84
C ALA A 166 -21.09 30.82 28.33
N SER A 167 -21.43 31.02 27.05
CA SER A 167 -22.64 30.42 26.46
C SER A 167 -22.49 28.91 26.30
N GLU A 168 -21.32 28.43 25.88
CA GLU A 168 -21.05 27.00 25.69
C GLU A 168 -20.90 26.26 27.03
N VAL A 169 -20.39 26.93 28.06
CA VAL A 169 -20.31 26.37 29.43
C VAL A 169 -21.68 25.98 29.98
N LEU A 170 -22.73 26.75 29.67
CA LEU A 170 -24.10 26.41 30.06
C LEU A 170 -24.62 25.23 29.24
N ILE A 171 -24.33 25.21 27.94
CA ILE A 171 -24.68 24.10 27.05
C ILE A 171 -24.10 22.77 27.57
N ILE A 172 -22.80 22.76 27.91
CA ILE A 172 -22.14 21.57 28.44
C ILE A 172 -22.78 21.10 29.75
N ASN A 173 -23.11 22.03 30.65
CA ASN A 173 -23.72 21.70 31.93
C ASN A 173 -25.19 21.25 31.82
N ASP A 174 -25.91 21.69 30.79
CA ASP A 174 -27.33 21.38 30.60
C ASP A 174 -27.56 20.10 29.78
N ALA A 175 -26.53 19.60 29.09
CA ALA A 175 -26.56 18.32 28.39
C ALA A 175 -26.83 17.15 29.34
N GLN A 176 -27.64 16.18 28.90
CA GLN A 176 -27.95 14.98 29.69
C GLN A 176 -26.70 14.16 30.02
N GLU A 177 -25.82 14.04 29.03
CA GLU A 177 -24.53 13.36 29.11
C GLU A 177 -23.58 14.00 28.08
N ALA A 178 -22.28 13.82 28.31
CA ALA A 178 -21.22 14.24 27.41
C ALA A 178 -20.26 13.08 27.18
N ASN A 179 -19.99 12.81 25.91
CA ASN A 179 -19.05 11.80 25.44
C ASN A 179 -17.88 12.50 24.74
N VAL A 180 -16.66 12.03 24.97
CA VAL A 180 -15.46 12.54 24.29
C VAL A 180 -15.29 11.81 22.97
N ASP A 181 -15.35 12.54 21.86
CA ASP A 181 -14.96 12.04 20.53
C ASP A 181 -13.43 12.02 20.43
N GLY A 182 -12.88 10.82 20.22
CA GLY A 182 -11.44 10.55 20.21
C GLY A 182 -10.88 10.21 21.59
N VAL A 183 -9.76 10.84 21.92
CA VAL A 183 -8.96 10.58 23.13
C VAL A 183 -8.76 11.86 23.94
N ALA A 184 -8.54 11.70 25.23
CA ALA A 184 -8.21 12.76 26.16
C ALA A 184 -7.03 12.36 27.05
N THR A 185 -6.29 13.34 27.56
CA THR A 185 -5.33 13.10 28.63
C THR A 185 -6.04 13.04 29.99
N ILE A 186 -5.43 12.40 30.98
CA ILE A 186 -6.00 12.32 32.33
C ILE A 186 -6.20 13.73 32.91
N ALA A 187 -5.26 14.63 32.66
CA ALA A 187 -5.34 16.02 33.07
C ALA A 187 -6.53 16.78 32.45
N GLN A 188 -6.90 16.46 31.20
CA GLN A 188 -8.07 17.08 30.55
C GLN A 188 -9.38 16.58 31.15
N ILE A 189 -9.49 15.27 31.45
CA ILE A 189 -10.66 14.72 32.14
C ILE A 189 -10.78 15.28 33.56
N GLN A 190 -9.66 15.43 34.28
CA GLN A 190 -9.64 16.09 35.58
C GLN A 190 -10.09 17.56 35.48
N ASP A 191 -9.66 18.32 34.46
CA ASP A 191 -10.14 19.71 34.25
C ASP A 191 -11.65 19.75 33.97
N TYR A 192 -12.19 18.77 33.24
CA TYR A 192 -13.63 18.66 32.99
C TYR A 192 -14.41 18.51 34.31
N GLN A 193 -13.97 17.59 35.17
CA GLN A 193 -14.59 17.37 36.48
C GLN A 193 -14.37 18.53 37.46
N ASP A 194 -13.20 19.18 37.44
CA ASP A 194 -12.88 20.32 38.30
C ASP A 194 -13.74 21.56 37.99
N ARG A 195 -14.26 21.66 36.76
CA ARG A 195 -15.26 22.67 36.37
C ARG A 195 -16.65 22.39 36.95
N GLY A 196 -16.85 21.22 37.54
CA GLY A 196 -18.09 20.80 38.18
C GLY A 196 -19.09 20.19 37.20
N TYR A 197 -18.62 19.70 36.05
CA TYR A 197 -19.44 18.96 35.11
C TYR A 197 -19.52 17.49 35.54
N ASP A 198 -20.69 17.08 36.01
CA ASP A 198 -20.94 15.71 36.51
C ASP A 198 -21.59 14.80 35.43
N ASN A 199 -21.64 15.25 34.18
CA ASN A 199 -22.34 14.58 33.08
C ASN A 199 -21.42 13.86 32.08
N LEU A 200 -20.12 13.75 32.37
CA LEU A 200 -19.21 12.96 31.54
C LEU A 200 -19.62 11.47 31.61
N ASN A 201 -19.80 10.84 30.46
CA ASN A 201 -20.29 9.47 30.36
C ASN A 201 -19.23 8.53 29.75
N THR A 202 -18.79 8.77 28.52
CA THR A 202 -17.72 7.97 27.89
C THR A 202 -16.53 8.81 27.45
N TYR A 203 -15.34 8.22 27.53
CA TYR A 203 -14.09 8.78 27.04
C TYR A 203 -13.02 7.69 26.91
N ASN A 204 -12.08 7.90 25.99
CA ASN A 204 -10.85 7.11 25.87
C ASN A 204 -9.66 7.94 26.36
N LEU A 205 -8.66 7.27 26.92
CA LEU A 205 -7.45 7.94 27.40
C LEU A 205 -6.26 7.67 26.48
N GLU A 206 -5.54 8.74 26.16
CA GLU A 206 -4.20 8.67 25.57
C GLU A 206 -3.28 9.61 26.38
N ASP A 207 -2.30 9.04 27.08
CA ASP A 207 -1.43 9.81 27.97
C ASP A 207 -0.06 9.12 28.13
N THR A 208 0.90 9.74 28.83
CA THR A 208 2.20 9.11 29.09
C THR A 208 2.08 8.00 30.13
N ALA A 209 2.96 7.01 30.05
CA ALA A 209 3.05 5.95 31.05
C ALA A 209 3.25 6.51 32.48
N GLU A 210 4.09 7.53 32.63
CA GLU A 210 4.31 8.22 33.90
C GLU A 210 3.00 8.76 34.50
N ASN A 211 2.12 9.34 33.67
CA ASN A 211 0.85 9.89 34.14
C ASN A 211 -0.14 8.78 34.56
N TYR A 212 -0.20 7.67 33.81
CA TYR A 212 -1.00 6.51 34.22
C TYR A 212 -0.52 5.90 35.53
N ILE A 213 0.80 5.76 35.70
CA ILE A 213 1.40 5.20 36.92
C ILE A 213 1.19 6.15 38.12
N GLU A 214 1.32 7.47 37.92
CA GLU A 214 1.09 8.46 39.00
C GLU A 214 -0.36 8.46 39.48
N GLU A 215 -1.33 8.38 38.56
CA GLU A 215 -2.76 8.37 38.89
C GLU A 215 -3.25 6.99 39.34
N GLY A 216 -2.66 5.92 38.81
CA GLY A 216 -2.96 4.53 39.13
C GLY A 216 -4.45 4.19 38.97
N ASP A 217 -5.01 3.54 39.98
CA ASP A 217 -6.40 3.08 40.03
C ASP A 217 -7.43 4.19 40.34
N SER A 218 -7.25 5.41 39.82
CA SER A 218 -8.16 6.54 40.06
C SER A 218 -9.51 6.34 39.34
N GLU A 219 -10.58 6.99 39.83
CA GLU A 219 -11.89 6.95 39.15
C GLU A 219 -11.83 7.56 37.73
N LEU A 220 -10.87 8.46 37.48
CA LEU A 220 -10.63 9.01 36.14
C LEU A 220 -10.11 7.94 35.18
N VAL A 221 -9.21 7.09 35.66
CA VAL A 221 -8.62 6.03 34.84
C VAL A 221 -9.62 4.89 34.67
N GLN A 222 -10.25 4.43 35.75
CA GLN A 222 -11.21 3.32 35.70
C GLN A 222 -12.48 3.63 34.89
N GLY A 223 -12.81 4.92 34.72
CA GLY A 223 -13.96 5.36 33.92
C GLY A 223 -13.71 5.36 32.41
N ALA A 224 -12.46 5.20 31.95
CA ALA A 224 -12.14 5.20 30.53
C ALA A 224 -12.56 3.89 29.84
N GLU A 225 -12.98 3.96 28.58
CA GLU A 225 -13.34 2.78 27.79
C GLU A 225 -12.12 2.07 27.18
N SER A 226 -11.04 2.81 26.94
CA SER A 226 -9.77 2.29 26.44
C SER A 226 -8.59 3.16 26.87
N TYR A 227 -7.40 2.57 26.78
CA TYR A 227 -6.13 3.16 27.20
C TYR A 227 -5.09 3.05 26.08
N ALA A 228 -4.42 4.16 25.78
CA ALA A 228 -3.25 4.19 24.91
C ALA A 228 -2.12 5.00 25.57
N VAL A 229 -0.87 4.58 25.34
CA VAL A 229 0.33 5.30 25.77
C VAL A 229 0.85 6.17 24.64
N SER A 230 0.93 7.49 24.86
CA SER A 230 1.21 8.49 23.80
C SER A 230 2.67 8.55 23.34
N GLU A 231 3.60 8.03 24.14
CA GLU A 231 5.03 8.00 23.85
C GLU A 231 5.55 6.57 24.03
N PRO A 232 6.55 6.13 23.24
CA PRO A 232 7.16 4.81 23.43
C PRO A 232 7.68 4.65 24.86
N MET A 233 7.29 3.56 25.51
CA MET A 233 7.62 3.27 26.90
C MET A 233 8.73 2.21 27.01
N THR A 234 9.40 2.17 28.14
CA THR A 234 10.34 1.09 28.47
C THR A 234 9.62 -0.17 28.92
N VAL A 235 10.29 -1.32 28.86
CA VAL A 235 9.77 -2.58 29.42
C VAL A 235 9.55 -2.44 30.94
N ALA A 236 10.37 -1.62 31.61
CA ALA A 236 10.18 -1.33 33.03
C ALA A 236 8.88 -0.57 33.29
N GLU A 237 8.59 0.48 32.53
CA GLU A 237 7.33 1.23 32.64
C GLU A 237 6.12 0.36 32.30
N TYR A 238 6.25 -0.57 31.34
CA TYR A 238 5.18 -1.52 31.01
C TYR A 238 4.82 -2.36 32.22
N ASN A 239 5.84 -2.92 32.89
CA ASN A 239 5.63 -3.72 34.09
C ASN A 239 5.04 -2.88 35.23
N ASP A 240 5.46 -1.62 35.39
CA ASP A 240 4.89 -0.71 36.39
C ASP A 240 3.39 -0.43 36.11
N MET A 241 2.99 -0.24 34.84
CA MET A 241 1.57 -0.10 34.48
C MET A 241 0.76 -1.36 34.77
N VAL A 242 1.27 -2.54 34.43
CA VAL A 242 0.61 -3.82 34.73
C VAL A 242 0.48 -4.02 36.26
N ASP A 243 1.49 -3.63 37.03
CA ASP A 243 1.47 -3.70 38.50
C ASP A 243 0.41 -2.76 39.12
N GLU A 244 0.11 -1.63 38.46
CA GLU A 244 -1.00 -0.73 38.81
C GLU A 244 -2.37 -1.24 38.35
N GLY A 245 -2.43 -2.38 37.66
CA GLY A 245 -3.66 -3.07 37.29
C GLY A 245 -4.20 -2.73 35.90
N PHE A 246 -3.40 -2.07 35.06
CA PHE A 246 -3.75 -1.85 33.66
C PHE A 246 -3.59 -3.17 32.90
N GLU A 247 -4.71 -3.64 32.35
CA GLU A 247 -4.78 -4.80 31.46
C GLU A 247 -5.35 -4.30 30.12
N ASP A 248 -4.79 -4.76 28.98
CA ASP A 248 -5.29 -4.45 27.63
C ASP A 248 -5.24 -2.94 27.25
N PHE A 249 -4.03 -2.45 26.98
CA PHE A 249 -3.78 -1.07 26.52
C PHE A 249 -2.88 -1.06 25.28
N GLU A 250 -2.99 -0.02 24.46
CA GLU A 250 -2.14 0.18 23.28
C GLU A 250 -0.83 0.88 23.67
N TYR A 251 0.31 0.37 23.19
CA TYR A 251 1.63 0.92 23.49
C TYR A 251 2.66 0.61 22.40
N GLU A 252 3.69 1.45 22.36
CA GLU A 252 4.94 1.23 21.63
C GLU A 252 6.09 1.10 22.64
N LEU A 253 7.15 0.37 22.29
CA LEU A 253 8.31 0.22 23.17
C LEU A 253 9.54 0.98 22.64
N ALA A 254 10.31 1.57 23.56
CA ALA A 254 11.66 2.04 23.28
C ALA A 254 12.57 1.67 24.46
N ASP A 255 13.44 0.69 24.27
CA ASP A 255 14.31 0.20 25.33
C ASP A 255 15.63 -0.35 24.77
N THR A 256 16.57 -0.72 25.64
CA THR A 256 17.78 -1.43 25.23
C THR A 256 17.44 -2.84 24.79
N LEU A 257 18.21 -3.41 23.86
CA LEU A 257 18.06 -4.77 23.38
C LEU A 257 17.98 -5.78 24.53
N ASP A 258 18.90 -5.68 25.50
CA ASP A 258 18.93 -6.56 26.67
C ASP A 258 17.59 -6.56 27.43
N ASN A 259 16.93 -5.39 27.56
CA ASN A 259 15.65 -5.27 28.24
C ASN A 259 14.49 -5.82 27.41
N LEU A 260 14.48 -5.59 26.10
CA LEU A 260 13.45 -6.12 25.20
C LEU A 260 13.51 -7.65 25.13
N VAL A 261 14.71 -8.22 25.06
CA VAL A 261 14.92 -9.68 25.06
C VAL A 261 14.55 -10.31 26.41
N ALA A 262 14.80 -9.59 27.50
CA ALA A 262 14.45 -10.03 28.84
C ALA A 262 12.96 -9.82 29.19
N ALA A 263 12.18 -9.19 28.31
CA ALA A 263 10.76 -8.93 28.56
C ALA A 263 9.96 -10.24 28.67
N GLU A 264 8.85 -10.20 29.42
CA GLU A 264 7.98 -11.37 29.53
C GLU A 264 7.33 -11.71 28.17
N GLU A 265 6.93 -12.98 28.00
CA GLU A 265 6.30 -13.46 26.78
C GLU A 265 5.03 -12.65 26.48
N GLY A 266 4.92 -12.14 25.25
CA GLY A 266 3.82 -11.27 24.81
C GLY A 266 4.16 -9.78 24.86
N VAL A 267 5.01 -9.31 25.78
CA VAL A 267 5.26 -7.86 25.95
C VAL A 267 5.77 -7.19 24.67
N VAL A 268 6.81 -7.74 24.04
CA VAL A 268 7.36 -7.22 22.78
C VAL A 268 6.47 -7.56 21.58
N GLY A 269 5.81 -8.73 21.61
CA GLY A 269 5.01 -9.21 20.49
C GLY A 269 3.65 -8.54 20.35
N ASP A 270 3.10 -8.04 21.46
CA ASP A 270 1.82 -7.33 21.53
C ASP A 270 2.01 -5.80 21.40
N ALA A 271 3.24 -5.29 21.51
CA ALA A 271 3.56 -3.89 21.23
C ALA A 271 3.25 -3.55 19.77
N GLY A 272 2.66 -2.37 19.52
CA GLY A 272 2.37 -1.92 18.15
C GLY A 272 3.65 -1.71 17.33
N GLU A 273 4.70 -1.22 17.98
CA GLU A 273 6.03 -1.01 17.45
C GLU A 273 7.07 -1.12 18.57
N TYR A 274 8.33 -1.42 18.25
CA TYR A 274 9.43 -1.17 19.17
C TYR A 274 10.73 -0.67 18.51
N ASN A 275 11.46 0.16 19.26
CA ASN A 275 12.73 0.77 18.87
C ASN A 275 13.84 0.43 19.88
N LEU A 276 15.06 0.25 19.38
CA LEU A 276 16.26 0.11 20.21
C LEU A 276 16.72 1.49 20.68
N THR A 277 17.18 1.57 21.93
CA THR A 277 17.77 2.78 22.52
C THR A 277 19.26 2.66 22.78
N ASP A 278 19.85 1.51 22.47
CA ASP A 278 21.30 1.31 22.52
C ASP A 278 22.01 2.32 21.62
N GLU A 279 23.25 2.67 21.97
CA GLU A 279 24.10 3.46 21.09
C GLU A 279 24.43 2.66 19.83
N ALA A 280 24.51 3.30 18.66
CA ALA A 280 24.69 2.61 17.38
C ALA A 280 25.97 1.74 17.31
N ASP A 281 27.00 2.10 18.07
CA ASP A 281 28.27 1.37 18.17
C ASP A 281 28.23 0.19 19.16
N ALA A 282 27.12 -0.01 19.87
CA ALA A 282 26.96 -1.10 20.83
C ALA A 282 27.10 -2.50 20.19
N PHE A 283 26.92 -2.61 18.87
CA PHE A 283 26.94 -3.87 18.13
C PHE A 283 28.12 -4.00 17.14
N GLU A 284 29.06 -3.05 17.14
CA GLU A 284 30.13 -2.99 16.12
C GLU A 284 31.07 -4.21 16.07
N ALA A 285 31.17 -5.04 17.12
CA ALA A 285 31.94 -6.29 17.11
C ALA A 285 31.42 -7.30 18.16
N LEU A 286 30.53 -8.19 17.74
CA LEU A 286 29.99 -9.26 18.58
C LEU A 286 30.80 -10.56 18.36
N PRO A 287 31.40 -11.17 19.41
CA PRO A 287 32.10 -12.44 19.26
C PRO A 287 31.07 -13.54 18.98
N ALA A 288 31.23 -14.36 17.94
CA ALA A 288 30.12 -15.21 17.49
C ALA A 288 29.69 -16.34 18.44
N ALA A 289 30.53 -16.71 19.41
CA ALA A 289 30.19 -17.63 20.48
C ALA A 289 29.34 -16.97 21.59
N GLU A 290 29.28 -15.63 21.63
CA GLU A 290 28.36 -14.82 22.45
C GLU A 290 27.39 -14.03 21.56
N ALA A 291 27.38 -14.28 20.24
CA ALA A 291 26.46 -13.59 19.33
C ALA A 291 25.03 -13.92 19.68
N MET A 292 24.18 -12.92 19.44
CA MET A 292 22.75 -12.92 19.65
C MET A 292 22.17 -14.32 19.56
N ASP A 293 21.66 -14.83 20.70
CA ASP A 293 20.83 -16.02 20.63
C ASP A 293 19.63 -15.74 19.72
N ALA A 294 18.94 -16.80 19.29
CA ALA A 294 17.87 -16.66 18.31
C ALA A 294 16.78 -15.67 18.74
N ASP A 295 16.55 -15.53 20.05
CA ASP A 295 15.56 -14.61 20.61
C ASP A 295 16.08 -13.16 20.55
N MET A 296 17.34 -12.93 20.92
CA MET A 296 18.00 -11.63 20.79
C MET A 296 18.09 -11.16 19.34
N PHE A 297 18.36 -12.08 18.42
CA PHE A 297 18.41 -11.77 17.00
C PHE A 297 17.03 -11.42 16.44
N ALA A 298 15.99 -12.18 16.82
CA ALA A 298 14.63 -11.91 16.38
C ALA A 298 14.13 -10.54 16.87
N VAL A 299 14.45 -10.16 18.11
CA VAL A 299 14.13 -8.82 18.63
C VAL A 299 14.90 -7.75 17.85
N PHE A 300 16.21 -7.92 17.65
CA PHE A 300 17.01 -6.94 16.91
C PHE A 300 16.55 -6.75 15.46
N ASP A 301 16.30 -7.83 14.72
CA ASP A 301 15.98 -7.76 13.28
C ASP A 301 14.61 -7.14 13.00
N ASN A 302 13.66 -7.30 13.93
CA ASN A 302 12.32 -6.73 13.82
C ASN A 302 12.17 -5.34 14.45
N ALA A 303 13.23 -4.78 15.07
CA ALA A 303 13.20 -3.41 15.56
C ALA A 303 13.03 -2.41 14.40
N THR A 304 12.17 -1.40 14.55
CA THR A 304 11.89 -0.47 13.44
C THR A 304 13.11 0.34 13.02
N ASN A 305 13.93 0.72 14.00
CA ASN A 305 15.17 1.44 13.76
C ASN A 305 16.38 0.52 13.51
N ARG A 306 16.19 -0.77 13.17
CA ARG A 306 17.29 -1.71 12.85
C ARG A 306 18.28 -1.17 11.84
N ALA A 307 17.83 -0.39 10.86
CA ALA A 307 18.69 0.18 9.81
C ALA A 307 19.71 1.21 10.31
N ASP A 308 19.52 1.76 11.52
CA ASP A 308 20.46 2.70 12.14
C ASP A 308 21.63 2.00 12.83
N TYR A 309 21.54 0.68 12.99
CA TYR A 309 22.55 -0.15 13.64
C TYR A 309 23.32 -0.95 12.61
N THR A 310 24.64 -0.98 12.79
CA THR A 310 25.50 -1.92 12.08
C THR A 310 26.08 -2.90 13.08
N TYR A 311 26.16 -4.18 12.71
CA TYR A 311 26.85 -5.17 13.53
C TYR A 311 27.82 -6.02 12.72
N SER A 312 28.95 -6.32 13.35
CA SER A 312 29.93 -7.24 12.79
C SER A 312 30.16 -8.45 13.69
N LEU A 313 30.35 -9.62 13.07
CA LEU A 313 30.62 -10.85 13.79
C LEU A 313 32.13 -11.11 13.83
N GLU A 314 32.68 -11.50 14.99
CA GLU A 314 34.10 -11.87 15.12
C GLU A 314 34.25 -13.27 15.73
N ASP A 315 34.52 -14.30 14.91
CA ASP A 315 34.74 -15.67 15.41
C ASP A 315 35.42 -16.58 14.38
N SER A 316 35.69 -17.83 14.73
CA SER A 316 36.14 -18.89 13.83
C SER A 316 35.08 -19.26 12.79
N LEU A 317 35.53 -19.73 11.64
CA LEU A 317 34.71 -20.19 10.51
C LEU A 317 33.77 -21.31 10.95
N GLU A 318 34.26 -22.27 11.73
CA GLU A 318 33.45 -23.36 12.28
C GLU A 318 32.27 -22.84 13.11
N ASN A 319 32.47 -21.76 13.87
CA ASN A 319 31.42 -21.17 14.69
C ASN A 319 30.45 -20.32 13.87
N LEU A 320 30.92 -19.53 12.91
CA LEU A 320 30.05 -18.70 12.07
C LEU A 320 29.17 -19.54 11.14
N VAL A 321 29.69 -20.64 10.58
CA VAL A 321 28.92 -21.58 9.75
C VAL A 321 27.87 -22.33 10.58
N GLY A 322 28.10 -22.47 11.88
CA GLY A 322 27.14 -23.05 12.81
C GLY A 322 26.01 -22.11 13.23
N LEU A 323 26.02 -20.84 12.80
CA LEU A 323 24.97 -19.87 13.12
C LEU A 323 23.74 -20.03 12.22
N ASP A 324 22.64 -19.42 12.66
CA ASP A 324 21.46 -19.28 11.81
C ASP A 324 21.77 -18.38 10.60
N GLU A 325 21.27 -18.78 9.42
CA GLU A 325 21.51 -18.08 8.15
C GLU A 325 21.06 -16.61 8.21
N GLY A 326 20.02 -16.29 8.99
CA GLY A 326 19.57 -14.92 9.22
C GLY A 326 20.61 -14.07 9.95
N VAL A 327 21.32 -14.63 10.93
CA VAL A 327 22.34 -13.93 11.73
C VAL A 327 23.56 -13.59 10.88
N VAL A 328 24.01 -14.52 10.04
CA VAL A 328 25.17 -14.28 9.16
C VAL A 328 24.79 -13.38 7.99
N GLY A 329 23.61 -13.59 7.39
CA GLY A 329 23.15 -12.84 6.22
C GLY A 329 22.80 -11.39 6.52
N ASN A 330 22.38 -11.06 7.74
CA ASN A 330 22.03 -9.70 8.13
C ASN A 330 23.20 -8.90 8.72
N ALA A 331 24.38 -9.52 8.93
CA ALA A 331 25.57 -8.84 9.45
C ALA A 331 26.20 -7.95 8.37
N ASP A 332 26.66 -6.75 8.75
CA ASP A 332 27.32 -5.84 7.81
C ASP A 332 28.70 -6.34 7.37
N SER A 333 29.37 -7.06 8.27
CA SER A 333 30.65 -7.71 8.02
C SER A 333 30.91 -8.80 9.05
N TYR A 334 31.86 -9.69 8.74
CA TYR A 334 32.38 -10.61 9.74
C TYR A 334 33.90 -10.75 9.59
N THR A 335 34.58 -10.98 10.71
CA THR A 335 36.03 -11.16 10.82
C THR A 335 36.31 -12.54 11.36
N LEU A 336 37.15 -13.30 10.67
CA LEU A 336 37.52 -14.65 11.11
C LEU A 336 38.64 -14.59 12.17
N THR A 337 38.45 -15.27 13.30
CA THR A 337 39.47 -15.37 14.37
C THR A 337 40.47 -16.51 14.15
N ASP A 338 40.20 -17.39 13.18
CA ASP A 338 41.09 -18.47 12.82
C ASP A 338 42.44 -17.94 12.32
N ASP A 339 43.51 -18.60 12.77
CA ASP A 339 44.86 -18.33 12.30
C ASP A 339 44.95 -18.64 10.79
N ALA A 340 45.63 -17.80 10.01
CA ALA A 340 45.81 -18.02 8.58
C ALA A 340 46.42 -19.40 8.26
N ALA A 341 47.25 -19.91 9.19
CA ALA A 341 47.82 -21.25 9.10
C ALA A 341 46.78 -22.40 9.21
N ALA A 342 45.57 -22.13 9.69
CA ALA A 342 44.46 -23.09 9.73
C ALA A 342 43.90 -23.40 8.33
N PHE A 343 44.09 -22.49 7.38
CA PHE A 343 43.59 -22.61 6.01
C PHE A 343 44.69 -22.85 4.97
N GLU A 344 45.96 -22.71 5.36
CA GLU A 344 47.10 -22.99 4.49
C GLU A 344 47.13 -24.46 4.05
N GLY A 345 46.90 -24.71 2.75
CA GLY A 345 47.08 -26.02 2.13
C GLY A 345 45.83 -26.92 2.08
N LEU A 346 44.64 -26.38 2.37
CA LEU A 346 43.37 -27.05 2.07
C LEU A 346 43.17 -27.14 0.56
N THR A 347 42.77 -28.31 0.06
CA THR A 347 42.45 -28.53 -1.35
C THR A 347 40.96 -28.41 -1.61
N VAL A 348 40.55 -28.19 -2.86
CA VAL A 348 39.13 -28.26 -3.30
C VAL A 348 38.58 -29.69 -3.23
N GLU A 349 39.23 -30.64 -2.55
CA GLU A 349 38.67 -31.95 -2.22
C GLU A 349 38.57 -32.16 -0.70
N ASP A 350 39.25 -31.30 0.07
CA ASP A 350 39.05 -31.11 1.52
C ASP A 350 37.87 -30.17 1.84
N ILE A 351 37.09 -29.81 0.80
CA ILE A 351 35.99 -28.82 0.73
C ILE A 351 35.27 -28.65 2.07
N LEU A 352 35.67 -27.56 2.74
CA LEU A 352 34.75 -26.60 3.32
C LEU A 352 33.56 -26.46 2.36
N SER A 353 32.37 -26.90 2.76
CA SER A 353 31.10 -26.78 2.02
C SER A 353 31.00 -25.45 1.26
N GLN A 354 30.21 -25.39 0.17
CA GLN A 354 30.06 -24.14 -0.61
C GLN A 354 29.77 -22.93 0.29
N GLU A 355 28.98 -23.12 1.34
CA GLU A 355 28.69 -22.16 2.40
C GLU A 355 29.96 -21.68 3.14
N GLU A 356 30.80 -22.58 3.61
CA GLU A 356 32.08 -22.26 4.25
C GLU A 356 33.04 -21.53 3.29
N ALA A 357 33.04 -21.87 2.00
CA ALA A 357 33.85 -21.19 0.99
C ALA A 357 33.36 -19.76 0.70
N ASP A 358 32.05 -19.58 0.63
CA ASP A 358 31.42 -18.27 0.43
C ASP A 358 31.70 -17.35 1.64
N MET A 359 31.57 -17.88 2.87
CA MET A 359 31.92 -17.16 4.09
C MET A 359 33.40 -16.78 4.11
N LEU A 360 34.28 -17.71 3.80
CA LEU A 360 35.71 -17.44 3.79
C LEU A 360 36.11 -16.37 2.76
N SER A 361 35.36 -16.25 1.66
CA SER A 361 35.57 -15.24 0.61
C SER A 361 34.98 -13.87 0.93
N GLY A 362 34.00 -13.78 1.82
CA GLY A 362 33.35 -12.53 2.23
C GLY A 362 33.87 -11.94 3.54
N ALA A 363 34.74 -12.64 4.27
CA ALA A 363 35.32 -12.13 5.53
C ALA A 363 36.12 -10.83 5.31
N ALA A 364 36.00 -9.89 6.25
CA ALA A 364 36.68 -8.59 6.19
C ALA A 364 38.21 -8.71 6.21
N ASN A 365 38.74 -9.83 6.74
CA ASN A 365 40.17 -10.17 6.78
C ASN A 365 40.58 -11.23 5.72
N THR A 366 39.82 -11.37 4.64
CA THR A 366 40.12 -12.27 3.50
C THR A 366 41.54 -12.14 2.96
N ASP A 367 42.10 -10.94 2.90
CA ASP A 367 43.47 -10.67 2.43
C ASP A 367 44.56 -11.31 3.30
N ASP A 368 44.26 -11.68 4.55
CA ASP A 368 45.19 -12.36 5.45
C ASP A 368 45.26 -13.88 5.20
N TYR A 369 44.36 -14.44 4.40
CA TYR A 369 44.28 -15.86 4.08
C TYR A 369 44.79 -16.16 2.66
N THR A 370 45.81 -17.03 2.55
CA THR A 370 46.41 -17.39 1.26
C THR A 370 45.96 -18.79 0.82
N TYR A 371 45.05 -18.88 -0.16
CA TYR A 371 44.62 -20.17 -0.75
C TYR A 371 45.49 -20.57 -1.94
N SER A 372 45.87 -21.84 -1.99
CA SER A 372 46.61 -22.43 -3.10
C SER A 372 45.66 -23.22 -3.99
N LEU A 373 45.04 -22.57 -4.99
CA LEU A 373 44.28 -23.23 -6.06
C LEU A 373 45.22 -23.95 -7.06
N GLU A 374 46.18 -24.75 -6.57
CA GLU A 374 47.20 -25.36 -7.43
C GLU A 374 46.82 -26.72 -8.05
N ASP A 375 45.64 -27.30 -7.78
CA ASP A 375 45.34 -28.67 -8.26
C ASP A 375 43.99 -28.89 -9.01
N GLU A 376 43.31 -27.85 -9.51
CA GLU A 376 42.05 -28.04 -10.26
C GLU A 376 42.22 -28.34 -11.77
N ALA A 377 43.42 -28.24 -12.33
CA ALA A 377 43.58 -28.45 -13.78
C ALA A 377 43.54 -29.93 -14.22
N ASP A 378 43.77 -30.90 -13.31
CA ASP A 378 43.95 -32.31 -13.69
C ASP A 378 42.84 -33.28 -13.20
N ALA A 379 42.01 -32.89 -12.22
CA ALA A 379 40.98 -33.79 -11.67
C ALA A 379 39.68 -33.83 -12.50
N PHE A 380 39.28 -32.71 -13.12
CA PHE A 380 38.01 -32.62 -13.86
C PHE A 380 38.02 -33.39 -15.20
N PHE A 381 39.20 -33.68 -15.75
CA PHE A 381 39.31 -34.29 -17.10
C PHE A 381 39.66 -35.78 -17.12
N SER A 382 39.99 -36.43 -15.99
CA SER A 382 40.56 -37.80 -16.05
C SER A 382 39.58 -38.96 -15.86
N ASN A 383 38.35 -38.74 -15.37
CA ASN A 383 37.39 -39.83 -15.22
C ASN A 383 36.12 -39.56 -16.02
N GLY A 384 36.08 -40.09 -17.25
CA GLY A 384 34.97 -39.96 -18.20
C GLY A 384 33.66 -40.61 -17.74
N ALA A 385 33.01 -39.99 -16.75
CA ALA A 385 31.62 -40.20 -16.40
C ALA A 385 30.88 -38.88 -16.66
N VAL A 386 30.37 -38.75 -17.87
CA VAL A 386 29.27 -37.84 -18.16
C VAL A 386 28.05 -38.45 -17.47
N GLU A 387 27.73 -38.00 -16.25
CA GLU A 387 26.42 -38.23 -15.65
C GLU A 387 25.54 -36.98 -15.84
N GLU A 388 24.24 -37.24 -15.95
CA GLU A 388 23.21 -36.52 -16.71
C GLU A 388 22.86 -35.09 -16.26
N ASP A 389 23.59 -34.49 -15.32
CA ASP A 389 23.21 -33.21 -14.71
C ASP A 389 23.71 -31.96 -15.46
N LEU A 390 24.43 -32.12 -16.57
CA LEU A 390 24.86 -30.99 -17.43
C LEU A 390 23.81 -30.54 -18.46
N VAL A 391 22.59 -31.07 -18.39
CA VAL A 391 21.51 -30.75 -19.34
C VAL A 391 20.60 -29.61 -18.85
N ASP A 392 20.66 -29.22 -17.57
CA ASP A 392 19.86 -28.08 -17.06
C ASP A 392 20.58 -26.73 -17.12
N LEU A 393 21.86 -26.68 -17.51
CA LEU A 393 22.65 -25.43 -17.68
C LEU A 393 22.65 -24.91 -19.13
N LEU A 394 21.69 -25.33 -19.96
CA LEU A 394 21.56 -24.92 -21.36
C LEU A 394 20.22 -24.25 -21.70
N ASP A 395 19.37 -24.00 -20.70
CA ASP A 395 18.06 -23.33 -20.90
C ASP A 395 18.08 -21.83 -20.55
N ASP A 396 19.25 -21.28 -20.15
CA ASP A 396 19.44 -19.84 -19.93
C ASP A 396 20.73 -19.34 -20.61
N PRO A 397 20.64 -18.62 -21.75
CA PRO A 397 21.81 -18.18 -22.51
C PRO A 397 22.60 -17.03 -21.85
N ASP A 398 22.14 -16.46 -20.73
CA ASP A 398 22.76 -15.29 -20.11
C ASP A 398 23.88 -15.61 -19.11
N SER A 399 24.21 -16.89 -18.88
CA SER A 399 25.14 -17.30 -17.81
C SER A 399 26.26 -18.24 -18.28
N ILE A 400 26.99 -17.86 -19.33
CA ILE A 400 28.27 -18.52 -19.67
C ILE A 400 29.40 -17.50 -19.67
N THR A 401 30.13 -17.44 -18.55
CA THR A 401 31.43 -16.75 -18.46
C THR A 401 32.56 -17.78 -18.61
N VAL A 402 33.08 -17.94 -19.83
CA VAL A 402 34.31 -18.75 -20.05
C VAL A 402 35.55 -17.89 -19.83
N THR A 403 36.25 -18.15 -18.73
CA THR A 403 37.52 -17.50 -18.36
C THR A 403 38.70 -18.08 -19.16
N THR A 404 39.20 -17.26 -20.10
CA THR A 404 40.57 -17.24 -20.66
C THR A 404 41.18 -18.55 -21.19
N ALA A 405 41.12 -18.75 -22.51
CA ALA A 405 42.00 -19.67 -23.22
C ALA A 405 43.35 -19.00 -23.56
N THR A 406 44.48 -19.57 -23.14
CA THR A 406 45.82 -18.97 -23.28
C THR A 406 46.72 -19.64 -24.33
N THR A 407 46.22 -20.66 -25.05
CA THR A 407 47.00 -21.39 -26.09
C THR A 407 46.39 -21.30 -27.49
N GLN A 408 47.21 -21.46 -28.53
CA GLN A 408 46.78 -21.39 -29.94
C GLN A 408 45.80 -22.52 -30.32
N GLU A 409 45.93 -23.73 -29.77
CA GLU A 409 44.98 -24.82 -30.02
C GLU A 409 43.61 -24.59 -29.37
N GLN A 410 43.56 -23.90 -28.20
CA GLN A 410 42.29 -23.50 -27.59
C GLN A 410 41.63 -22.33 -28.33
N ARG A 411 42.42 -21.46 -28.97
CA ARG A 411 41.90 -20.41 -29.88
C ARG A 411 41.33 -21.00 -31.17
N ASP A 412 41.97 -22.03 -31.72
CA ASP A 412 41.45 -22.73 -32.90
C ASP A 412 40.17 -23.54 -32.56
N ALA A 413 40.03 -24.00 -31.30
CA ALA A 413 38.79 -24.61 -30.80
C ALA A 413 37.69 -23.58 -30.51
N LEU A 414 38.04 -22.37 -30.05
CA LEU A 414 37.11 -21.26 -29.86
C LEU A 414 36.59 -20.70 -31.20
N ASP A 415 37.46 -20.59 -32.22
CA ASP A 415 37.05 -20.28 -33.59
C ASP A 415 36.13 -21.38 -34.14
N ALA A 416 36.39 -22.67 -33.85
CA ALA A 416 35.53 -23.77 -34.27
C ALA A 416 34.20 -23.88 -33.49
N ILE A 417 34.11 -23.30 -32.29
CA ILE A 417 32.87 -23.18 -31.51
C ILE A 417 32.05 -21.98 -32.01
N ASN A 418 32.69 -20.83 -32.26
CA ASN A 418 32.03 -19.65 -32.83
C ASN A 418 31.55 -19.88 -34.27
N ASP A 419 32.28 -20.65 -35.09
CA ASP A 419 31.83 -21.04 -36.44
C ASP A 419 30.64 -22.03 -36.44
N ASN A 420 30.25 -22.57 -35.28
CA ASN A 420 29.19 -23.59 -35.13
C ASN A 420 28.03 -23.16 -34.22
N VAL A 421 27.95 -21.88 -33.83
CA VAL A 421 26.73 -21.35 -33.22
C VAL A 421 25.70 -21.13 -34.33
N ASP A 422 25.08 -22.23 -34.77
CA ASP A 422 23.90 -22.20 -35.62
C ASP A 422 22.72 -21.76 -34.72
N TYR A 423 22.49 -20.44 -34.66
CA TYR A 423 21.33 -19.86 -34.01
C TYR A 423 20.08 -20.28 -34.81
N GLU A 424 19.42 -21.35 -34.37
CA GLU A 424 18.17 -21.79 -34.98
C GLU A 424 17.04 -20.79 -34.66
N GLY A 425 16.88 -19.81 -35.55
CA GLY A 425 15.88 -18.75 -35.40
C GLY A 425 15.66 -17.88 -36.63
N GLY A 426 15.38 -18.49 -37.80
CA GLY A 426 14.57 -17.84 -38.84
C GLY A 426 15.27 -16.93 -39.87
N LEU A 427 15.59 -17.54 -41.02
CA LEU A 427 16.08 -16.96 -42.30
C LEU A 427 17.54 -16.49 -42.29
N GLU A 428 18.33 -17.09 -43.19
CA GLU A 428 19.78 -16.89 -43.37
C GLU A 428 20.13 -15.40 -43.52
N GLY A 429 20.53 -14.77 -42.41
CA GLY A 429 21.23 -13.49 -42.44
C GLY A 429 22.49 -13.59 -43.30
N LYS A 430 22.84 -12.49 -43.94
CA LYS A 430 23.92 -12.40 -44.91
C LYS A 430 25.15 -11.78 -44.27
N THR A 431 26.29 -12.06 -44.89
CA THR A 431 27.56 -11.46 -44.48
C THR A 431 28.06 -10.49 -45.55
N PHE A 432 28.40 -9.28 -45.11
CA PHE A 432 28.98 -8.22 -45.91
C PHE A 432 30.38 -7.89 -45.43
N THR A 433 31.24 -7.46 -46.34
CA THR A 433 32.55 -6.90 -46.01
C THR A 433 32.69 -5.52 -46.63
N LEU A 434 33.03 -4.51 -45.83
CA LEU A 434 33.30 -3.17 -46.36
C LEU A 434 34.66 -3.17 -47.06
N THR A 435 34.67 -2.74 -48.31
CA THR A 435 35.86 -2.75 -49.18
C THR A 435 36.46 -1.36 -49.37
N GLU A 436 35.70 -0.30 -49.05
CA GLU A 436 36.10 1.12 -49.18
C GLU A 436 35.67 1.91 -47.92
N ASP A 437 36.37 3.01 -47.62
CA ASP A 437 36.15 3.86 -46.42
C ASP A 437 34.91 4.78 -46.51
N ASP A 438 34.23 4.81 -47.67
CA ASP A 438 33.00 5.56 -47.95
C ASP A 438 31.84 4.63 -48.37
N ALA A 439 31.86 3.39 -47.86
CA ALA A 439 30.86 2.38 -48.16
C ALA A 439 29.45 2.79 -47.69
N THR A 440 28.45 2.48 -48.52
CA THR A 440 27.03 2.66 -48.18
C THR A 440 26.30 1.33 -48.34
N LEU A 441 25.63 0.88 -47.28
CA LEU A 441 24.88 -0.37 -47.28
C LEU A 441 23.53 -0.19 -46.57
N THR A 442 22.45 -0.37 -47.32
CA THR A 442 21.06 -0.28 -46.84
C THR A 442 20.20 -1.36 -47.48
N GLN A 443 18.91 -1.40 -47.16
CA GLN A 443 17.94 -2.33 -47.77
C GLN A 443 17.79 -2.23 -49.31
N ASP A 444 18.17 -1.09 -49.90
CA ASP A 444 17.95 -0.81 -51.34
C ASP A 444 19.21 -0.29 -52.07
N PHE A 445 20.32 -0.10 -51.36
CA PHE A 445 21.56 0.43 -51.92
C PHE A 445 22.80 -0.26 -51.32
N SER A 446 23.74 -0.65 -52.18
CA SER A 446 25.00 -1.29 -51.82
C SER A 446 26.09 -0.70 -52.70
N ASN A 447 27.09 -0.06 -52.09
CA ASN A 447 28.26 0.46 -52.78
C ASN A 447 29.47 0.41 -51.84
N GLY A 448 30.63 0.00 -52.36
CA GLY A 448 31.85 -0.13 -51.53
C GLY A 448 31.84 -1.35 -50.61
N VAL A 449 30.97 -2.35 -50.86
CA VAL A 449 30.84 -3.58 -50.07
C VAL A 449 30.90 -4.84 -50.94
N ASP A 450 31.30 -5.97 -50.35
CA ASP A 450 31.27 -7.30 -50.98
C ASP A 450 30.36 -8.23 -50.15
N PRO A 451 29.38 -8.93 -50.77
CA PRO A 451 29.03 -8.92 -52.18
C PRO A 451 28.33 -7.63 -52.65
N ASP A 452 28.78 -7.09 -53.79
CA ASP A 452 28.15 -5.93 -54.44
C ASP A 452 26.76 -6.29 -55.02
N ASP A 453 25.88 -5.29 -55.15
CA ASP A 453 24.46 -5.45 -55.53
C ASP A 453 23.64 -6.41 -54.62
N VAL A 454 24.07 -6.61 -53.38
CA VAL A 454 23.31 -7.34 -52.35
C VAL A 454 23.00 -6.40 -51.18
N PHE A 455 21.80 -6.50 -50.65
CA PHE A 455 21.28 -5.57 -49.64
C PHE A 455 21.07 -6.25 -48.30
N LEU A 456 21.13 -5.45 -47.24
CA LEU A 456 20.70 -5.82 -45.90
C LEU A 456 19.23 -6.27 -45.94
N THR A 457 18.90 -7.18 -45.04
CA THR A 457 17.62 -7.81 -44.88
C THR A 457 17.15 -7.58 -43.46
N GLY A 458 15.84 -7.60 -43.20
CA GLY A 458 15.35 -7.60 -41.81
C GLY A 458 15.49 -8.97 -41.14
N ALA A 459 16.69 -9.54 -41.19
CA ALA A 459 17.11 -10.73 -40.47
C ALA A 459 18.60 -10.59 -40.13
N ASN A 460 19.07 -11.26 -39.07
CA ASN A 460 20.41 -11.17 -38.46
C ASN A 460 21.62 -11.14 -39.43
N ASP A 461 21.92 -9.99 -40.02
CA ASP A 461 23.02 -9.72 -40.93
C ASP A 461 24.32 -9.46 -40.15
N THR A 462 25.45 -9.77 -40.80
CA THR A 462 26.79 -9.53 -40.24
C THR A 462 27.62 -8.68 -41.19
N ILE A 463 28.10 -7.54 -40.71
CA ILE A 463 28.94 -6.62 -41.45
C ILE A 463 30.36 -6.66 -40.89
N ASN A 464 31.34 -6.95 -41.75
CA ASN A 464 32.75 -6.91 -41.41
C ASN A 464 33.39 -5.67 -42.05
N ALA A 465 33.59 -4.63 -41.26
CA ALA A 465 34.22 -3.39 -41.72
C ALA A 465 35.74 -3.49 -41.81
N GLY A 466 36.37 -4.37 -41.03
CA GLY A 466 37.83 -4.36 -40.91
C GLY A 466 38.32 -2.96 -40.52
N THR A 467 39.29 -2.41 -41.24
CA THR A 467 39.74 -1.01 -41.01
C THR A 467 38.95 0.04 -41.79
N ASN A 468 37.96 -0.37 -42.59
CA ASN A 468 37.25 0.50 -43.53
C ASN A 468 35.96 1.06 -42.91
N LEU A 469 36.10 1.80 -41.82
CA LEU A 469 34.98 2.42 -41.12
C LEU A 469 35.26 3.92 -41.07
N GLY A 470 35.02 4.67 -42.16
CA GLY A 470 35.26 6.11 -42.25
C GLY A 470 34.08 6.97 -41.78
N ASP A 471 34.23 8.30 -41.83
CA ASP A 471 33.16 9.28 -41.53
C ASP A 471 32.06 9.33 -42.60
N ASP A 472 32.38 8.94 -43.83
CA ASP A 472 31.43 8.84 -44.94
C ASP A 472 30.76 7.44 -45.05
N VAL A 473 31.02 6.52 -44.11
CA VAL A 473 30.33 5.21 -44.07
C VAL A 473 28.89 5.39 -43.60
N TYR A 474 27.95 4.78 -44.32
CA TYR A 474 26.53 4.80 -43.99
C TYR A 474 25.92 3.40 -44.05
N ILE A 475 25.48 2.90 -42.90
CA ILE A 475 24.81 1.60 -42.77
C ILE A 475 23.48 1.80 -42.06
N GLU A 476 22.40 1.33 -42.68
CA GLU A 476 21.05 1.41 -42.14
C GLU A 476 20.34 0.09 -42.35
N ASP A 477 20.10 -0.61 -41.25
CA ASP A 477 19.27 -1.80 -41.25
C ASP A 477 17.77 -1.42 -41.18
N PRO A 478 16.90 -2.01 -42.03
CA PRO A 478 15.48 -1.68 -42.03
C PRO A 478 14.66 -2.28 -40.88
N SER A 479 15.23 -3.19 -40.09
CA SER A 479 14.62 -3.86 -38.94
C SER A 479 15.16 -3.29 -37.61
N THR A 480 14.48 -3.64 -36.52
CA THR A 480 14.87 -3.29 -35.13
C THR A 480 14.68 -4.47 -34.17
N ASP A 481 14.26 -5.63 -34.71
CA ASP A 481 13.78 -6.78 -33.93
C ASP A 481 14.65 -8.04 -34.16
N ASP A 482 15.80 -7.86 -34.80
CA ASP A 482 16.84 -8.85 -35.12
C ASP A 482 18.17 -8.49 -34.43
N ASN A 483 19.20 -9.29 -34.70
CA ASN A 483 20.48 -9.25 -33.98
C ASN A 483 21.63 -8.95 -34.94
N ASP A 484 21.60 -7.79 -35.60
CA ASP A 484 22.64 -7.43 -36.56
C ASP A 484 23.96 -7.09 -35.88
N GLN A 485 25.05 -7.48 -36.56
CA GLN A 485 26.39 -7.37 -35.98
C GLN A 485 27.35 -6.65 -36.90
N LEU A 486 28.02 -5.62 -36.37
CA LEU A 486 29.15 -4.96 -37.03
C LEU A 486 30.46 -5.29 -36.34
N ASN A 487 31.40 -5.88 -37.09
CA ASN A 487 32.77 -6.14 -36.65
C ASN A 487 33.74 -5.15 -37.31
N ALA A 488 34.42 -4.33 -36.51
CA ALA A 488 35.38 -3.34 -37.02
C ALA A 488 36.70 -3.31 -36.24
N VAL A 489 37.72 -2.76 -36.91
CA VAL A 489 39.08 -2.57 -36.40
C VAL A 489 39.46 -1.11 -36.58
N LEU A 490 39.57 -0.35 -35.49
CA LEU A 490 39.93 1.06 -35.55
C LEU A 490 41.42 1.26 -35.88
N GLY A 491 41.66 2.15 -36.83
CA GLY A 491 42.97 2.58 -37.32
C GLY A 491 43.53 3.80 -36.59
N ASN A 492 44.11 4.75 -37.32
CA ASN A 492 44.68 5.99 -36.77
C ASN A 492 43.77 7.22 -36.95
N ASP A 493 42.76 7.09 -37.82
CA ASP A 493 41.81 8.15 -38.11
C ASP A 493 40.57 7.90 -37.25
N ASN A 494 40.16 8.89 -36.46
CA ASN A 494 38.99 8.84 -35.56
C ASN A 494 37.72 8.88 -36.43
N PRO A 495 37.08 7.75 -36.72
CA PRO A 495 36.00 7.73 -37.66
C PRO A 495 34.67 8.07 -37.01
N ALA A 496 33.74 8.57 -37.83
CA ALA A 496 32.41 9.00 -37.41
C ALA A 496 31.33 8.42 -38.34
N PRO A 497 31.22 7.08 -38.44
CA PRO A 497 30.27 6.45 -39.36
C PRO A 497 28.83 6.77 -38.94
N THR A 498 27.90 6.68 -39.89
CA THR A 498 26.46 6.67 -39.58
C THR A 498 25.98 5.23 -39.58
N LEU A 499 25.53 4.75 -38.41
CA LEU A 499 25.06 3.39 -38.20
C LEU A 499 23.66 3.44 -37.57
N ILE A 500 22.68 2.80 -38.21
CA ILE A 500 21.28 2.83 -37.75
C ILE A 500 20.78 1.39 -37.65
N ASN A 501 20.21 1.05 -36.49
CA ASN A 501 19.64 -0.26 -36.14
C ASN A 501 20.62 -1.42 -36.32
N ILE A 502 21.87 -1.22 -35.88
CA ILE A 502 22.81 -2.34 -35.75
C ILE A 502 22.94 -2.64 -34.27
N GLU A 503 22.35 -3.73 -33.81
CA GLU A 503 22.16 -3.99 -32.38
C GLU A 503 23.47 -4.25 -31.65
N THR A 504 24.43 -4.90 -32.32
CA THR A 504 25.74 -5.22 -31.73
C THR A 504 26.90 -4.68 -32.54
N ILE A 505 27.73 -3.84 -31.92
CA ILE A 505 28.98 -3.35 -32.52
C ILE A 505 30.17 -3.93 -31.76
N GLN A 506 31.01 -4.70 -32.45
CA GLN A 506 32.26 -5.24 -31.93
C GLN A 506 33.46 -4.50 -32.50
N ILE A 507 34.19 -3.81 -31.63
CA ILE A 507 35.36 -3.01 -32.00
C ILE A 507 36.64 -3.62 -31.48
N ARG A 508 37.66 -3.67 -32.34
CA ARG A 508 39.06 -3.92 -31.97
C ARG A 508 39.90 -2.69 -32.36
N SER A 509 41.00 -2.42 -31.67
CA SER A 509 41.96 -1.38 -32.08
C SER A 509 43.34 -1.98 -32.36
N ILE A 510 44.03 -1.42 -33.35
CA ILE A 510 45.42 -1.74 -33.68
C ILE A 510 46.42 -0.62 -33.32
N ASN A 511 45.98 0.58 -32.95
CA ASN A 511 46.86 1.71 -32.60
C ASN A 511 46.50 2.33 -31.24
N ASP A 512 47.48 2.98 -30.61
CA ASP A 512 47.32 3.72 -29.35
C ASP A 512 46.41 4.97 -29.58
N ASN A 513 45.42 5.20 -28.70
CA ASN A 513 44.46 6.33 -28.75
C ASN A 513 43.53 6.37 -29.97
N ALA A 514 43.18 5.20 -30.53
CA ALA A 514 42.11 5.14 -31.51
C ALA A 514 40.80 5.60 -30.87
N GLU A 515 40.08 6.46 -31.57
CA GLU A 515 38.81 7.01 -31.13
C GLU A 515 37.71 6.62 -32.13
N LEU A 516 36.49 6.38 -31.65
CA LEU A 516 35.27 6.25 -32.47
C LEU A 516 34.28 7.31 -32.00
N ASP A 517 33.81 8.14 -32.92
CA ASP A 517 32.78 9.14 -32.65
C ASP A 517 31.39 8.49 -32.76
N MET A 518 30.62 8.55 -31.68
CA MET A 518 29.32 7.87 -31.59
C MET A 518 28.13 8.78 -31.93
N VAL A 519 28.35 10.02 -32.40
CA VAL A 519 27.28 11.00 -32.69
C VAL A 519 26.19 10.45 -33.62
N ASN A 520 26.56 9.66 -34.63
CA ASN A 520 25.65 9.19 -35.68
C ASN A 520 25.33 7.70 -35.58
N ILE A 521 25.44 7.11 -34.39
CA ILE A 521 25.07 5.72 -34.11
C ILE A 521 23.73 5.72 -33.36
N ASP A 522 22.74 5.01 -33.89
CA ASP A 522 21.39 4.91 -33.33
C ASP A 522 20.84 3.48 -33.47
N GLY A 523 20.00 3.06 -32.53
CA GLY A 523 19.43 1.69 -32.49
C GLY A 523 20.39 0.58 -32.03
N THR A 524 21.63 0.92 -31.63
CA THR A 524 22.58 -0.08 -31.08
C THR A 524 22.28 -0.39 -29.61
N ASN A 525 22.20 -1.68 -29.27
CA ASN A 525 21.93 -2.14 -27.90
C ASN A 525 23.25 -2.42 -27.14
N LEU A 526 24.24 -2.97 -27.83
CA LEU A 526 25.48 -3.45 -27.24
C LEU A 526 26.72 -3.01 -28.04
N VAL A 527 27.68 -2.40 -27.34
CA VAL A 527 29.01 -2.13 -27.91
C VAL A 527 30.06 -2.93 -27.13
N MET A 528 30.69 -3.88 -27.81
CA MET A 528 31.72 -4.74 -27.26
C MET A 528 33.11 -4.29 -27.74
N ILE A 529 34.05 -4.16 -26.80
CA ILE A 529 35.39 -3.70 -27.12
C ILE A 529 36.40 -4.78 -26.74
N ASN A 530 37.14 -5.25 -27.73
CA ASN A 530 38.16 -6.28 -27.54
C ASN A 530 39.53 -5.71 -27.92
N PRO A 531 40.29 -5.15 -26.95
CA PRO A 531 41.56 -4.51 -27.24
C PRO A 531 42.62 -5.56 -27.60
N ALA A 532 43.30 -5.40 -28.73
CA ALA A 532 44.37 -6.31 -29.14
C ALA A 532 45.64 -6.18 -28.26
N SER A 533 45.74 -5.10 -27.47
CA SER A 533 46.76 -4.90 -26.42
C SER A 533 46.20 -4.02 -25.30
N SER A 534 46.76 -4.07 -24.09
CA SER A 534 46.23 -3.47 -22.85
C SER A 534 46.27 -1.93 -22.78
N ARG A 535 45.89 -1.20 -23.85
CA ARG A 535 46.12 0.25 -23.96
C ARG A 535 44.92 1.01 -24.56
N ASP A 536 44.78 2.25 -24.11
CA ASP A 536 43.56 3.07 -24.08
C ASP A 536 42.87 3.28 -25.45
N LEU A 537 41.57 2.97 -25.49
CA LEU A 537 40.61 3.41 -26.51
C LEU A 537 39.82 4.61 -25.97
N THR A 538 39.33 5.50 -26.83
CA THR A 538 38.47 6.61 -26.41
C THR A 538 37.20 6.66 -27.24
N PHE A 539 36.07 7.04 -26.65
CA PHE A 539 34.81 7.30 -27.37
C PHE A 539 34.40 8.74 -27.07
N SER A 540 33.93 9.46 -28.08
CA SER A 540 33.39 10.81 -27.90
C SER A 540 31.88 10.83 -28.16
N ASN A 541 31.23 11.84 -27.54
CA ASN A 541 29.82 12.17 -27.75
C ASN A 541 28.82 11.05 -27.42
N PHE A 542 28.97 10.46 -26.23
CA PHE A 542 28.09 9.45 -25.66
C PHE A 542 26.77 10.10 -25.19
N ASP A 543 25.69 10.03 -25.98
CA ASP A 543 24.39 10.66 -25.63
C ASP A 543 23.22 9.65 -25.50
N HIS A 544 23.48 8.33 -25.53
CA HIS A 544 22.46 7.28 -25.34
C HIS A 544 22.92 6.15 -24.40
N THR A 545 21.94 5.43 -23.83
CA THR A 545 22.11 4.39 -22.80
C THR A 545 22.64 3.07 -23.40
N TYR A 546 23.90 3.04 -23.81
CA TYR A 546 24.55 1.82 -24.29
C TYR A 546 25.08 0.97 -23.13
N SER A 547 24.87 -0.35 -23.17
CA SER A 547 25.60 -1.28 -22.29
C SER A 547 27.03 -1.42 -22.81
N LEU A 548 28.00 -0.83 -22.11
CA LEU A 548 29.41 -0.86 -22.49
C LEU A 548 30.14 -1.93 -21.69
N THR A 549 30.41 -3.08 -22.31
CA THR A 549 31.23 -4.12 -21.66
C THR A 549 32.70 -3.90 -22.06
N THR A 550 33.50 -3.35 -21.15
CA THR A 550 34.93 -3.06 -21.37
C THR A 550 35.81 -3.65 -20.29
N ARG A 551 36.96 -4.20 -20.70
CA ARG A 551 37.97 -4.78 -19.79
C ARG A 551 39.12 -3.83 -19.40
N ASN A 552 39.12 -2.55 -19.80
CA ASN A 552 39.97 -1.46 -19.27
C ASN A 552 39.67 -0.16 -20.05
N LEU A 553 38.98 0.81 -19.42
CA LEU A 553 38.93 2.20 -19.90
C LEU A 553 39.10 3.17 -18.73
N THR A 554 39.93 4.19 -18.94
CA THR A 554 40.00 5.35 -18.04
C THR A 554 38.98 6.38 -18.51
N ARG A 555 37.91 6.57 -17.73
CA ARG A 555 36.90 7.63 -17.96
C ARG A 555 37.54 9.00 -17.70
N LEU A 556 37.37 9.97 -18.61
CA LEU A 556 37.73 11.38 -18.39
C LEU A 556 36.48 12.22 -18.21
#